data_AF-F4R8X6-F1
#
_entry.id   AF-F4R8X6-F1
#
_cell.length_a   1.000
_cell.length_b   1.000
_cell.length_c   1.000
_cell.angle_alpha   90.00
_cell.angle_beta   90.00
_cell.angle_gamma   90.00
#
_symmetry.space_group_name_H-M   'P 1'
#
loop_
_entity.id
_entity.type
_entity.pdbx_description
1 polymer ?
#
loop_
_entity_poly.entity_id
_entity_poly.type
_entity_poly.pdbx_seq_one_letter_code
_entity_poly.pdbx_strand_id
1 'polypeptide(L)'
;MRSIRLCLAPLNFLIAITTPVDYCFLPVMKRGYINMAFAVWSFHLAAKSIEWGMTGGYWEGKYWTRSVSKSSSTSTTQIQNAAPMKTDWSEIAGWTTEQFFCLRGLQYGWGQQIRVESPRLPAVIRRIFLMNLLNTSSLAFLLLVRDQKSPARALEAIGIPKFGINDFLAESLTTLAFGFLLISGTDLSISQMNVQCHLVHWLGKRVWIPEWILRSTDPTLAHPAFDSPHSATSLSWFWGKGWHQMFRRDFLMCGGYPASTIARKLGGGLTAQKICGLFGSFFVSAVLHEYVVHHFAPKSHPSPHVYFQEFPASFAYFLIQPVGILLEPYIIPLIPRKMGGGWLWVLVFTLLTATPFRKQWIRDFRLLDNVFKPLEDWNMWTFLIPGLTYDLRF
;
A
#
# COMPACT_ATOMS: atom_id res chain seq x y z
N MET A 1 28.85 4.84 -16.15
CA MET A 1 27.53 4.94 -15.49
C MET A 1 27.29 3.89 -14.40
N ARG A 2 27.46 2.57 -14.63
CA ARG A 2 27.16 1.54 -13.59
C ARG A 2 27.89 1.73 -12.25
N SER A 3 29.19 1.99 -12.25
CA SER A 3 29.96 2.19 -11.02
C SER A 3 29.48 3.41 -10.21
N ILE A 4 29.13 4.50 -10.89
CA ILE A 4 28.56 5.70 -10.25
C ILE A 4 27.23 5.36 -9.55
N ARG A 5 26.36 4.58 -10.20
CA ARG A 5 25.09 4.16 -9.61
C ARG A 5 25.29 3.31 -8.35
N LEU A 6 26.22 2.37 -8.41
CA LEU A 6 26.57 1.52 -7.26
C LEU A 6 27.15 2.33 -6.10
N CYS A 7 27.98 3.34 -6.38
CA CYS A 7 28.55 4.22 -5.35
C CYS A 7 27.49 5.14 -4.72
N LEU A 8 26.52 5.63 -5.50
CA LEU A 8 25.47 6.55 -5.02
C LEU A 8 24.30 5.85 -4.31
N ALA A 9 24.07 4.56 -4.60
CA ALA A 9 22.93 3.83 -4.02
C ALA A 9 22.93 3.81 -2.47
N PRO A 10 24.05 3.54 -1.76
CA PRO A 10 24.08 3.62 -0.31
C PRO A 10 23.78 5.01 0.23
N LEU A 11 24.30 6.07 -0.40
CA LEU A 11 24.05 7.45 0.00
C LEU A 11 22.56 7.80 -0.15
N ASN A 12 21.97 7.50 -1.31
CA ASN A 12 20.55 7.76 -1.56
C ASN A 12 19.65 6.94 -0.63
N PHE A 13 20.03 5.69 -0.34
CA PHE A 13 19.32 4.84 0.61
C PHE A 13 19.32 5.44 2.02
N LEU A 14 20.50 5.88 2.50
CA LEU A 14 20.64 6.48 3.82
C LEU A 14 19.85 7.79 3.93
N ILE A 15 20.01 8.69 2.97
CA ILE A 15 19.25 9.95 2.94
C ILE A 15 17.75 9.65 2.97
N ALA A 16 17.28 8.75 2.10
CA ALA A 16 15.87 8.41 2.03
C ALA A 16 15.34 7.88 3.36
N ILE A 17 16.04 6.96 4.02
CA ILE A 17 15.53 6.32 5.25
C ILE A 17 15.64 7.20 6.51
N THR A 18 16.53 8.21 6.53
CA THR A 18 16.64 9.12 7.70
C THR A 18 15.78 10.36 7.57
N THR A 19 15.46 10.81 6.35
CA THR A 19 14.73 12.07 6.11
C THR A 19 13.44 12.19 6.93
N PRO A 20 12.57 11.16 7.04
CA PRO A 20 11.35 11.28 7.86
C PRO A 20 11.60 11.42 9.36
N VAL A 21 12.74 10.94 9.86
CA VAL A 21 13.15 11.14 11.26
C VAL A 21 13.54 12.60 11.46
N ASP A 22 14.42 13.08 10.59
CA ASP A 22 15.08 14.37 10.74
C ASP A 22 14.13 15.54 10.44
N TYR A 23 13.14 15.31 9.57
CA TYR A 23 12.23 16.33 9.04
C TYR A 23 10.75 15.97 9.24
N CYS A 24 10.41 15.37 10.38
CA CYS A 24 9.01 15.08 10.70
C CYS A 24 8.16 16.37 10.76
N PHE A 25 6.92 16.31 10.27
CA PHE A 25 5.99 17.43 10.31
C PHE A 25 5.39 17.58 11.72
N LEU A 26 5.43 18.82 12.23
CA LEU A 26 4.91 19.19 13.55
C LEU A 26 3.56 19.94 13.46
N PRO A 27 2.72 19.89 14.52
CA PRO A 27 2.84 19.00 15.68
C PRO A 27 2.48 17.55 15.31
N VAL A 28 3.24 16.56 15.80
CA VAL A 28 3.12 15.13 15.42
C VAL A 28 1.67 14.63 15.55
N MET A 29 0.99 15.04 16.62
CA MET A 29 -0.40 14.67 16.95
C MET A 29 -1.44 15.09 15.91
N LYS A 30 -1.16 16.13 15.11
CA LYS A 30 -2.04 16.61 14.04
C LYS A 30 -1.53 16.22 12.64
N ARG A 31 -0.34 15.60 12.54
CA ARG A 31 0.36 15.34 11.27
C ARG A 31 0.61 13.86 11.00
N GLY A 32 0.04 12.95 11.78
CA GLY A 32 0.21 11.50 11.63
C GLY A 32 0.03 10.99 10.20
N TYR A 33 -1.04 11.39 9.49
CA TYR A 33 -1.26 10.95 8.10
C TYR A 33 -0.20 11.46 7.12
N ILE A 34 0.25 12.72 7.26
CA ILE A 34 1.27 13.32 6.40
C ILE A 34 2.64 12.68 6.67
N ASN A 35 2.99 12.51 7.94
CA ASN A 35 4.22 11.82 8.33
C ASN A 35 4.20 10.35 7.87
N MET A 36 3.05 9.68 7.90
CA MET A 36 2.87 8.32 7.40
C MET A 36 3.15 8.28 5.89
N ALA A 37 2.53 9.16 5.11
CA ALA A 37 2.78 9.25 3.68
C ALA A 37 4.25 9.56 3.36
N PHE A 38 4.87 10.44 4.15
CA PHE A 38 6.28 10.80 3.98
C PHE A 38 7.23 9.64 4.28
N ALA A 39 6.95 8.87 5.34
CA ALA A 39 7.69 7.65 5.67
C ALA A 39 7.52 6.59 4.58
N VAL A 40 6.29 6.31 4.14
CA VAL A 40 6.02 5.37 3.04
C VAL A 40 6.79 5.77 1.78
N TRP A 41 6.78 7.05 1.43
CA TRP A 41 7.50 7.57 0.27
C TRP A 41 9.01 7.41 0.41
N SER A 42 9.54 7.72 1.57
CA SER A 42 10.96 7.61 1.87
C SER A 42 11.45 6.16 1.81
N PHE A 43 10.65 5.21 2.32
CA PHE A 43 10.95 3.79 2.15
C PHE A 43 10.94 3.38 0.67
N HIS A 44 9.97 3.87 -0.11
CA HIS A 44 9.92 3.62 -1.56
C HIS A 44 11.18 4.14 -2.26
N LEU A 45 11.61 5.38 -1.97
CA LEU A 45 12.83 5.96 -2.53
C LEU A 45 14.09 5.17 -2.13
N ALA A 46 14.15 4.66 -0.89
CA ALA A 46 15.23 3.79 -0.44
C ALA A 46 15.28 2.48 -1.24
N ALA A 47 14.13 1.81 -1.41
CA ALA A 47 14.01 0.61 -2.24
C ALA A 47 14.39 0.89 -3.71
N LYS A 48 13.97 2.03 -4.26
CA LYS A 48 14.33 2.48 -5.61
C LYS A 48 15.80 2.77 -5.77
N SER A 49 16.47 3.27 -4.74
CA SER A 49 17.91 3.50 -4.74
C SER A 49 18.68 2.19 -4.85
N ILE A 50 18.25 1.15 -4.12
CA ILE A 50 18.80 -0.21 -4.23
C ILE A 50 18.55 -0.74 -5.64
N GLU A 51 17.31 -0.66 -6.13
CA GLU A 51 16.92 -1.13 -7.45
C GLU A 51 17.78 -0.46 -8.54
N TRP A 52 17.91 0.86 -8.49
CA TRP A 52 18.67 1.66 -9.45
C TRP A 52 20.18 1.37 -9.43
N GLY A 53 20.73 1.14 -8.24
CA GLY A 53 22.15 0.78 -8.08
C GLY A 53 22.45 -0.63 -8.58
N MET A 54 21.57 -1.59 -8.30
CA MET A 54 21.84 -3.01 -8.54
C MET A 54 21.35 -3.55 -9.89
N THR A 55 20.34 -2.92 -10.50
CA THR A 55 19.74 -3.42 -11.74
C THR A 55 20.21 -2.68 -12.99
N GLY A 56 20.18 -3.40 -14.11
CA GLY A 56 20.24 -2.79 -15.42
C GLY A 56 18.95 -2.03 -15.71
N GLY A 57 19.06 -0.75 -16.10
CA GLY A 57 17.92 0.08 -16.44
C GLY A 57 17.54 -0.02 -17.92
N TYR A 58 16.67 0.91 -18.37
CA TYR A 58 16.37 1.11 -19.79
C TYR A 58 17.64 1.30 -20.64
N TRP A 59 18.68 1.93 -20.08
CA TRP A 59 20.02 2.08 -20.69
C TRP A 59 20.73 0.76 -21.01
N GLU A 60 20.31 -0.36 -20.41
CA GLU A 60 20.84 -1.69 -20.70
C GLU A 60 19.88 -2.52 -21.57
N GLY A 61 18.81 -1.92 -22.12
CA GLY A 61 17.84 -2.58 -23.00
C GLY A 61 16.96 -3.62 -22.31
N LYS A 62 16.97 -3.69 -20.97
CA LYS A 62 16.21 -4.67 -20.17
C LYS A 62 14.91 -4.05 -19.68
N TYR A 63 13.95 -3.89 -20.58
CA TYR A 63 12.63 -3.36 -20.27
C TYR A 63 11.58 -4.47 -20.37
N TRP A 64 10.59 -4.38 -19.49
CA TRP A 64 9.45 -5.27 -19.52
C TRP A 64 8.34 -4.60 -20.32
N THR A 65 7.70 -5.33 -21.23
CA THR A 65 6.48 -4.83 -21.85
C THR A 65 5.34 -4.94 -20.85
N ARG A 66 4.55 -3.87 -20.73
CA ARG A 66 3.40 -3.88 -19.84
C ARG A 66 2.34 -4.82 -20.40
N SER A 67 1.84 -5.75 -19.60
CA SER A 67 0.81 -6.68 -20.06
C SER A 67 -0.53 -5.97 -20.24
N VAL A 68 -1.10 -6.04 -21.43
CA VAL A 68 -2.43 -5.50 -21.76
C VAL A 68 -3.51 -6.50 -21.34
N SER A 69 -4.67 -6.02 -20.90
CA SER A 69 -5.80 -6.86 -20.51
C SER A 69 -6.26 -7.76 -21.66
N LYS A 70 -6.52 -9.04 -21.39
CA LYS A 70 -6.92 -10.10 -22.35
C LYS A 70 -8.21 -9.85 -23.18
N SER A 71 -8.79 -8.64 -23.15
CA SER A 71 -9.92 -8.28 -24.01
C SER A 71 -9.52 -8.07 -25.48
N SER A 72 -8.21 -8.06 -25.80
CA SER A 72 -7.73 -8.25 -27.18
C SER A 72 -7.23 -9.69 -27.34
N SER A 73 -7.67 -10.34 -28.41
CA SER A 73 -7.38 -11.74 -28.77
C SER A 73 -5.92 -12.02 -29.14
N THR A 74 -4.97 -11.16 -28.76
CA THR A 74 -3.55 -11.35 -29.09
C THR A 74 -2.67 -10.62 -28.08
N SER A 75 -2.00 -11.35 -27.18
CA SER A 75 -0.74 -10.87 -26.59
C SER A 75 0.07 -12.00 -25.96
N THR A 76 1.05 -12.47 -26.73
CA THR A 76 2.25 -13.12 -26.21
C THR A 76 3.10 -12.03 -25.54
N THR A 77 3.49 -12.22 -24.29
CA THR A 77 4.42 -11.31 -23.59
C THR A 77 5.80 -11.40 -24.26
N GLN A 78 6.05 -10.57 -25.27
CA GLN A 78 7.37 -10.46 -25.89
C GLN A 78 8.18 -9.38 -25.16
N ILE A 79 9.37 -9.78 -24.70
CA ILE A 79 10.47 -8.86 -24.41
C ILE A 79 10.87 -8.28 -25.78
N GLN A 80 10.51 -7.03 -26.04
CA GLN A 80 11.08 -6.33 -27.19
C GLN A 80 12.49 -5.86 -26.83
N ASN A 81 13.35 -5.65 -27.81
CA ASN A 81 14.64 -4.97 -27.64
C ASN A 81 14.45 -3.47 -27.89
N ALA A 82 14.93 -2.63 -26.98
CA ALA A 82 14.64 -1.21 -27.01
C ALA A 82 15.47 -0.65 -28.15
N ALA A 83 14.85 0.17 -28.99
CA ALA A 83 15.62 0.98 -29.92
C ALA A 83 16.65 1.80 -29.11
N PRO A 84 17.89 1.96 -29.60
CA PRO A 84 18.88 2.79 -28.93
C PRO A 84 18.32 4.21 -28.78
N MET A 85 18.06 4.60 -27.53
CA MET A 85 17.52 5.92 -27.18
C MET A 85 18.53 7.00 -27.56
N LYS A 86 18.06 8.09 -28.18
CA LYS A 86 18.87 9.31 -28.32
C LYS A 86 19.05 9.91 -26.93
N THR A 87 20.28 10.23 -26.55
CA THR A 87 20.60 10.89 -25.27
C THR A 87 20.10 12.34 -25.27
N ASP A 88 18.80 12.54 -25.02
CA ASP A 88 18.22 13.86 -24.70
C ASP A 88 18.00 14.00 -23.18
N TRP A 89 18.30 15.17 -22.62
CA TRP A 89 18.12 15.47 -21.20
C TRP A 89 16.66 15.43 -20.77
N SER A 90 15.73 15.77 -21.67
CA SER A 90 14.30 15.68 -21.39
C SER A 90 13.87 14.22 -21.14
N GLU A 91 14.47 13.29 -21.87
CA GLU A 91 14.20 11.86 -21.78
C GLU A 91 14.83 11.25 -20.52
N ILE A 92 16.04 11.67 -20.16
CA ILE A 92 16.70 11.33 -18.90
C ILE A 92 15.84 11.80 -17.70
N ALA A 93 15.34 13.04 -17.74
CA ALA A 93 14.50 13.60 -16.69
C ALA A 93 13.15 12.86 -16.59
N GLY A 94 12.51 12.59 -17.72
CA GLY A 94 11.28 11.81 -17.78
C GLY A 94 11.46 10.40 -17.20
N TRP A 95 12.52 9.69 -17.58
CA TRP A 95 12.81 8.35 -17.05
C TRP A 95 13.07 8.36 -15.54
N THR A 96 13.91 9.31 -15.08
CA THR A 96 14.21 9.43 -13.65
C THR A 96 12.92 9.71 -12.88
N THR A 97 12.07 10.58 -13.40
CA THR A 97 10.76 10.88 -12.82
C THR A 97 9.90 9.62 -12.76
N GLU A 98 9.73 8.89 -13.85
CA GLU A 98 8.89 7.68 -13.84
C GLU A 98 9.48 6.57 -12.94
N GLN A 99 10.79 6.41 -12.86
CA GLN A 99 11.43 5.38 -12.04
C GLN A 99 11.17 5.60 -10.54
N PHE A 100 11.27 6.85 -10.08
CA PHE A 100 11.13 7.20 -8.66
C PHE A 100 9.70 7.59 -8.26
N PHE A 101 8.88 8.06 -9.21
CA PHE A 101 7.54 8.55 -8.93
C PHE A 101 6.41 7.59 -9.35
N CYS A 102 6.71 6.55 -10.13
CA CYS A 102 5.73 5.51 -10.42
C CYS A 102 5.70 4.48 -9.28
N LEU A 103 4.76 4.66 -8.35
CA LEU A 103 4.56 3.75 -7.20
C LEU A 103 4.39 2.29 -7.61
N ARG A 104 3.77 2.01 -8.77
CA ARG A 104 3.57 0.63 -9.29
C ARG A 104 4.82 0.02 -9.92
N GLY A 105 5.87 0.82 -10.07
CA GLY A 105 7.04 0.53 -10.88
C GLY A 105 6.81 0.79 -12.36
N LEU A 106 7.89 1.17 -13.04
CA LEU A 106 7.95 1.13 -14.49
C LEU A 106 7.63 -0.28 -14.98
N GLN A 107 6.82 -0.37 -16.04
CA GLN A 107 6.82 -1.56 -16.90
C GLN A 107 6.51 -2.87 -16.13
N TYR A 108 5.40 -2.89 -15.39
CA TYR A 108 5.04 -4.06 -14.59
C TYR A 108 4.57 -5.23 -15.49
N GLY A 109 5.25 -6.38 -15.38
CA GLY A 109 4.75 -7.66 -15.91
C GLY A 109 3.84 -8.40 -14.92
N TRP A 110 3.51 -7.75 -13.79
CA TRP A 110 2.80 -8.32 -12.65
C TRP A 110 1.75 -7.33 -12.14
N GLY A 111 0.65 -7.82 -11.55
CA GLY A 111 -0.43 -6.98 -11.02
C GLY A 111 -1.61 -6.82 -12.00
N GLN A 112 -2.47 -5.82 -11.76
CA GLN A 112 -3.60 -5.53 -12.65
C GLN A 112 -3.08 -5.09 -14.02
N GLN A 113 -3.53 -5.78 -15.07
CA GLN A 113 -3.11 -5.52 -16.45
C GLN A 113 -3.59 -4.15 -16.93
N ILE A 114 -2.86 -3.54 -17.89
CA ILE A 114 -3.30 -2.28 -18.49
C ILE A 114 -4.66 -2.50 -19.13
N ARG A 115 -5.60 -1.61 -18.83
CA ARG A 115 -6.89 -1.57 -19.50
C ARG A 115 -6.70 -0.91 -20.86
N VAL A 116 -7.26 -1.53 -21.89
CA VAL A 116 -7.32 -0.95 -23.23
C VAL A 116 -8.04 0.40 -23.21
N GLU A 117 -9.04 0.55 -22.34
CA GLU A 117 -9.79 1.78 -22.15
C GLU A 117 -9.56 2.41 -20.77
N SER A 118 -9.28 3.71 -20.75
CA SER A 118 -9.18 4.46 -19.48
C SER A 118 -10.53 4.47 -18.77
N PRO A 119 -10.58 4.39 -17.43
CA PRO A 119 -11.79 4.69 -16.68
C PRO A 119 -12.34 6.06 -17.08
N ARG A 120 -13.65 6.17 -17.29
CA ARG A 120 -14.26 7.48 -17.56
C ARG A 120 -14.26 8.32 -16.28
N LEU A 121 -14.05 9.63 -16.39
CA LEU A 121 -14.02 10.54 -15.24
C LEU A 121 -15.26 10.42 -14.32
N PRO A 122 -16.51 10.29 -14.82
CA PRO A 122 -17.67 10.07 -13.95
C PRO A 122 -17.60 8.77 -13.12
N ALA A 123 -16.99 7.71 -13.65
CA ALA A 123 -16.80 6.46 -12.92
C ALA A 123 -15.76 6.61 -11.79
N VAL A 124 -14.71 7.41 -12.03
CA VAL A 124 -13.72 7.74 -10.99
C VAL A 124 -14.36 8.60 -9.90
N ILE A 125 -15.15 9.61 -10.25
CA ILE A 125 -15.89 10.45 -9.30
C ILE A 125 -16.86 9.61 -8.46
N ARG A 126 -17.62 8.71 -9.08
CA ARG A 126 -18.49 7.77 -8.35
C ARG A 126 -17.70 6.92 -7.35
N ARG A 127 -16.49 6.45 -7.74
CA ARG A 127 -15.63 5.68 -6.85
C ARG A 127 -15.14 6.50 -5.67
N ILE A 128 -14.73 7.75 -5.89
CA ILE A 128 -14.34 8.70 -4.82
C ILE A 128 -15.46 8.82 -3.80
N PHE A 129 -16.70 9.02 -4.26
CA PHE A 129 -17.86 9.13 -3.37
C PHE A 129 -18.07 7.86 -2.53
N LEU A 130 -18.10 6.69 -3.16
CA LEU A 130 -18.33 5.41 -2.47
C LEU A 130 -17.21 5.09 -1.47
N MET A 131 -15.95 5.33 -1.85
CA MET A 131 -14.82 5.13 -0.96
C MET A 131 -14.81 6.13 0.19
N ASN A 132 -15.21 7.39 -0.04
CA ASN A 132 -15.34 8.36 1.03
C ASN A 132 -16.40 7.95 2.05
N LEU A 133 -17.57 7.50 1.59
CA LEU A 133 -18.63 7.03 2.48
C LEU A 133 -18.14 5.85 3.35
N LEU A 134 -17.50 4.86 2.74
CA LEU A 134 -16.93 3.72 3.47
C LEU A 134 -15.84 4.16 4.45
N ASN A 135 -14.96 5.08 4.02
CA ASN A 135 -13.87 5.60 4.83
C ASN A 135 -14.39 6.34 6.06
N THR A 136 -15.29 7.30 5.85
CA THR A 136 -15.87 8.12 6.91
C THR A 136 -16.66 7.27 7.90
N SER A 137 -17.43 6.29 7.44
CA SER A 137 -18.13 5.35 8.34
C SER A 137 -17.17 4.50 9.17
N SER A 138 -16.11 3.97 8.55
CA SER A 138 -15.10 3.18 9.26
C SER A 138 -14.33 4.03 10.26
N LEU A 139 -13.98 5.25 9.88
CA LEU A 139 -13.31 6.22 10.73
C LEU A 139 -14.20 6.61 11.92
N ALA A 140 -15.49 6.86 11.70
CA ALA A 140 -16.42 7.21 12.76
C ALA A 140 -16.46 6.14 13.85
N PHE A 141 -16.57 4.87 13.45
CA PHE A 141 -16.56 3.76 14.40
C PHE A 141 -15.24 3.67 15.17
N LEU A 142 -14.10 3.83 14.48
CA LEU A 142 -12.80 3.76 15.13
C LEU A 142 -12.53 4.94 16.08
N LEU A 143 -13.01 6.15 15.75
CA LEU A 143 -12.98 7.31 16.64
C LEU A 143 -13.86 7.07 17.87
N LEU A 144 -15.03 6.48 17.71
CA LEU A 144 -15.87 6.10 18.84
C LEU A 144 -15.17 5.07 19.75
N VAL A 145 -14.49 4.08 19.17
CA VAL A 145 -13.69 3.10 19.93
C VAL A 145 -12.56 3.77 20.72
N ARG A 146 -11.87 4.75 20.10
CA ARG A 146 -10.85 5.57 20.76
C ARG A 146 -11.44 6.33 21.95
N ASP A 147 -12.52 7.07 21.72
CA ASP A 147 -13.15 7.94 22.72
C ASP A 147 -13.71 7.14 23.91
N GLN A 148 -14.27 5.95 23.62
CA GLN A 148 -14.77 5.02 24.64
C GLN A 148 -13.66 4.16 25.29
N LYS A 149 -12.43 4.23 24.77
CA LYS A 149 -11.25 3.44 25.17
C LYS A 149 -11.46 1.92 25.15
N SER A 150 -12.52 1.43 24.50
CA SER A 150 -12.89 0.03 24.46
C SER A 150 -13.81 -0.26 23.27
N PRO A 151 -13.49 -1.27 22.43
CA PRO A 151 -14.39 -1.76 21.39
C PRO A 151 -15.79 -2.11 21.89
N ALA A 152 -15.88 -2.81 23.03
CA ALA A 152 -17.15 -3.25 23.60
C ALA A 152 -18.01 -2.06 24.05
N ARG A 153 -17.40 -1.07 24.70
CA ARG A 153 -18.10 0.16 25.12
C ARG A 153 -18.56 0.99 23.92
N ALA A 154 -17.82 0.97 22.81
CA ALA A 154 -18.27 1.62 21.58
C ALA A 154 -19.52 0.95 20.99
N LEU A 155 -19.63 -0.38 21.06
CA LEU A 155 -20.87 -1.09 20.68
C LEU A 155 -22.03 -0.72 21.61
N GLU A 156 -21.79 -0.65 22.93
CA GLU A 156 -22.80 -0.23 23.90
C GLU A 156 -23.28 1.20 23.64
N ALA A 157 -22.36 2.12 23.28
CA ALA A 157 -22.67 3.50 22.97
C ALA A 157 -23.57 3.68 21.72
N ILE A 158 -23.55 2.71 20.78
CA ILE A 158 -24.47 2.67 19.63
C ILE A 158 -25.70 1.77 19.87
N GLY A 159 -25.94 1.36 21.12
CA GLY A 159 -27.14 0.65 21.53
C GLY A 159 -27.08 -0.87 21.36
N ILE A 160 -25.91 -1.46 21.09
CA ILE A 160 -25.76 -2.92 21.04
C ILE A 160 -25.57 -3.45 22.48
N PRO A 161 -26.47 -4.31 22.99
CA PRO A 161 -26.40 -4.79 24.37
C PRO A 161 -25.22 -5.75 24.57
N LYS A 162 -24.78 -5.91 25.83
CA LYS A 162 -23.78 -6.93 26.19
C LYS A 162 -24.37 -8.34 26.11
N PHE A 163 -23.59 -9.25 25.52
CA PHE A 163 -23.84 -10.70 25.53
C PHE A 163 -22.50 -11.45 25.57
N GLY A 164 -22.53 -12.78 25.74
CA GLY A 164 -21.34 -13.57 26.12
C GLY A 164 -20.13 -13.51 25.19
N ILE A 165 -20.29 -13.17 23.90
CA ILE A 165 -19.20 -13.05 22.92
C ILE A 165 -18.92 -11.60 22.50
N ASN A 166 -19.44 -10.62 23.24
CA ASN A 166 -19.39 -9.20 22.88
C ASN A 166 -17.96 -8.69 22.65
N ASP A 167 -17.02 -9.04 23.54
CA ASP A 167 -15.63 -8.56 23.42
C ASP A 167 -14.96 -9.08 22.14
N PHE A 168 -15.16 -10.36 21.82
CA PHE A 168 -14.64 -10.96 20.59
C PHE A 168 -15.25 -10.32 19.34
N LEU A 169 -16.58 -10.11 19.34
CA LEU A 169 -17.27 -9.47 18.22
C LEU A 169 -16.82 -8.02 18.05
N ALA A 170 -16.74 -7.26 19.14
CA ALA A 170 -16.32 -5.88 19.14
C ALA A 170 -14.89 -5.75 18.62
N GLU A 171 -13.97 -6.57 19.12
CA GLU A 171 -12.58 -6.61 18.63
C GLU A 171 -12.51 -6.96 17.14
N SER A 172 -13.29 -7.94 16.70
CA SER A 172 -13.35 -8.33 15.28
C SER A 172 -13.89 -7.22 14.40
N LEU A 173 -14.96 -6.52 14.84
CA LEU A 173 -15.55 -5.42 14.10
C LEU A 173 -14.61 -4.21 14.04
N THR A 174 -13.89 -3.90 15.12
CA THR A 174 -12.88 -2.84 15.12
C THR A 174 -11.72 -3.18 14.18
N THR A 175 -11.27 -4.44 14.13
CA THR A 175 -10.25 -4.87 13.15
C THR A 175 -10.77 -4.80 11.72
N LEU A 176 -12.02 -5.19 11.48
CA LEU A 176 -12.66 -5.08 10.18
C LEU A 176 -12.79 -3.62 9.72
N ALA A 177 -13.25 -2.74 10.60
CA ALA A 177 -13.37 -1.30 10.34
C ALA A 177 -11.99 -0.68 10.03
N PHE A 178 -10.94 -1.09 10.73
CA PHE A 178 -9.58 -0.67 10.41
C PHE A 178 -9.13 -1.15 9.03
N GLY A 179 -9.41 -2.40 8.67
CA GLY A 179 -9.15 -2.91 7.32
C GLY A 179 -9.87 -2.10 6.24
N PHE A 180 -11.14 -1.76 6.47
CA PHE A 180 -11.90 -0.91 5.55
C PHE A 180 -11.34 0.50 5.47
N LEU A 181 -10.96 1.13 6.60
CA LEU A 181 -10.30 2.43 6.63
C LEU A 181 -9.05 2.45 5.73
N LEU A 182 -8.19 1.43 5.84
CA LEU A 182 -6.97 1.33 5.04
C LEU A 182 -7.27 1.17 3.55
N ILE A 183 -8.23 0.30 3.20
CA ILE A 183 -8.64 0.07 1.81
C ILE A 183 -9.22 1.34 1.22
N SER A 184 -10.24 1.90 1.87
CA SER A 184 -10.98 3.06 1.36
C SER A 184 -10.11 4.31 1.31
N GLY A 185 -9.26 4.53 2.32
CA GLY A 185 -8.37 5.70 2.36
C GLY A 185 -7.33 5.66 1.24
N THR A 186 -6.67 4.51 1.07
CA THR A 186 -5.69 4.32 -0.01
C THR A 186 -6.35 4.45 -1.39
N ASP A 187 -7.52 3.84 -1.59
CA ASP A 187 -8.21 3.87 -2.87
C ASP A 187 -8.80 5.25 -3.19
N LEU A 188 -9.21 5.99 -2.17
CA LEU A 188 -9.62 7.40 -2.28
C LEU A 188 -8.44 8.26 -2.76
N SER A 189 -7.25 8.12 -2.13
CA SER A 189 -6.05 8.85 -2.56
C SER A 189 -5.66 8.54 -4.01
N ILE A 190 -5.68 7.27 -4.43
CA ILE A 190 -5.39 6.91 -5.82
C ILE A 190 -6.47 7.43 -6.77
N SER A 191 -7.75 7.35 -6.39
CA SER A 191 -8.84 7.87 -7.22
C SER A 191 -8.72 9.39 -7.41
N GLN A 192 -8.25 10.13 -6.41
CA GLN A 192 -7.94 11.56 -6.53
C GLN A 192 -6.78 11.80 -7.50
N MET A 193 -5.70 11.02 -7.43
CA MET A 193 -4.61 11.09 -8.41
C MET A 193 -5.10 10.79 -9.84
N ASN A 194 -6.04 9.84 -10.00
CA ASN A 194 -6.63 9.54 -11.30
C ASN A 194 -7.42 10.73 -11.88
N VAL A 195 -8.13 11.49 -11.04
CA VAL A 195 -8.78 12.75 -11.46
C VAL A 195 -7.73 13.76 -11.93
N GLN A 196 -6.59 13.86 -11.23
CA GLN A 196 -5.49 14.74 -11.65
C GLN A 196 -4.92 14.31 -13.01
N CYS A 197 -4.75 13.01 -13.27
CA CYS A 197 -4.34 12.48 -14.57
C CYS A 197 -5.30 12.92 -15.69
N HIS A 198 -6.61 12.79 -15.47
CA HIS A 198 -7.61 13.28 -16.42
C HIS A 198 -7.54 14.80 -16.64
N LEU A 199 -7.30 15.56 -15.58
CA LEU A 199 -7.17 17.02 -15.66
C LEU A 199 -5.95 17.44 -16.47
N VAL A 200 -4.79 16.82 -16.22
CA VAL A 200 -3.55 17.08 -16.98
C VAL A 200 -3.76 16.79 -18.46
N HIS A 201 -4.38 15.67 -18.80
CA HIS A 201 -4.68 15.31 -20.19
C HIS A 201 -5.71 16.23 -20.85
N TRP A 202 -6.70 16.69 -20.10
CA TRP A 202 -7.66 17.67 -20.59
C TRP A 202 -6.99 19.03 -20.84
N LEU A 203 -6.10 19.47 -19.94
CA LEU A 203 -5.29 20.68 -20.13
C LEU A 203 -4.34 20.55 -21.32
N GLY A 204 -3.72 19.40 -21.51
CA GLY A 204 -2.80 19.12 -22.64
C GLY A 204 -3.44 19.26 -24.02
N LYS A 205 -4.78 19.23 -24.11
CA LYS A 205 -5.51 19.54 -25.35
C LYS A 205 -5.60 21.05 -25.64
N ARG A 206 -5.35 21.90 -24.64
CA ARG A 206 -5.51 23.36 -24.67
C ARG A 206 -4.19 24.10 -24.57
N VAL A 207 -3.25 23.56 -23.81
CA VAL A 207 -1.93 24.14 -23.59
C VAL A 207 -0.85 23.10 -23.88
N TRP A 208 0.34 23.56 -24.27
CA TRP A 208 1.46 22.67 -24.48
C TRP A 208 1.93 22.08 -23.15
N ILE A 209 1.92 20.75 -23.06
CA ILE A 209 2.45 19.98 -21.94
C ILE A 209 3.52 19.02 -22.49
N PRO A 210 4.72 18.97 -21.88
CA PRO A 210 5.75 18.02 -22.26
C PRO A 210 5.26 16.57 -22.33
N GLU A 211 5.70 15.83 -23.36
CA GLU A 211 5.25 14.45 -23.61
C GLU A 211 5.51 13.51 -22.42
N TRP A 212 6.63 13.69 -21.72
CA TRP A 212 6.97 12.87 -20.54
C TRP A 212 5.97 13.08 -19.38
N ILE A 213 5.39 14.28 -19.24
CA ILE A 213 4.34 14.53 -18.25
C ILE A 213 3.08 13.79 -18.66
N LEU A 214 2.64 13.96 -19.92
CA LEU A 214 1.45 13.28 -20.44
C LEU A 214 1.56 11.75 -20.31
N ARG A 215 2.74 11.19 -20.58
CA ARG A 215 3.03 9.76 -20.43
C ARG A 215 3.00 9.31 -18.96
N SER A 216 3.53 10.13 -18.05
CA SER A 216 3.54 9.83 -16.61
C SER A 216 2.13 9.89 -16.00
N THR A 217 1.25 10.73 -16.56
CA THR A 217 -0.12 10.93 -16.08
C THR A 217 -1.17 10.27 -16.99
N ASP A 218 -0.80 9.26 -17.78
CA ASP A 218 -1.74 8.59 -18.68
C ASP A 218 -2.90 7.92 -17.91
N PRO A 219 -4.16 8.35 -18.12
CA PRO A 219 -5.32 7.79 -17.42
C PRO A 219 -5.59 6.31 -17.72
N THR A 220 -5.04 5.73 -18.79
CA THR A 220 -5.15 4.28 -19.04
C THR A 220 -4.40 3.45 -18.01
N LEU A 221 -3.41 4.05 -17.35
CA LEU A 221 -2.56 3.44 -16.33
C LEU A 221 -3.10 3.61 -14.90
N ALA A 222 -4.12 4.44 -14.77
CA ALA A 222 -4.78 4.82 -13.53
C ALA A 222 -5.79 3.74 -13.06
N HIS A 223 -5.30 2.52 -12.80
CA HIS A 223 -6.13 1.47 -12.17
C HIS A 223 -6.46 1.77 -10.70
N PRO A 224 -7.50 1.17 -10.13
CA PRO A 224 -7.71 1.17 -8.68
C PRO A 224 -6.53 0.57 -7.91
N ALA A 225 -6.38 0.89 -6.62
CA ALA A 225 -5.32 0.24 -5.82
C ALA A 225 -5.60 -1.26 -5.62
N PHE A 226 -6.88 -1.59 -5.44
CA PHE A 226 -7.35 -2.90 -4.98
C PHE A 226 -8.20 -3.60 -6.04
N ASP A 227 -8.18 -4.93 -6.02
CA ASP A 227 -9.09 -5.79 -6.78
C ASP A 227 -9.99 -6.56 -5.82
N SER A 228 -11.19 -6.04 -5.54
CA SER A 228 -12.21 -6.62 -4.64
C SER A 228 -11.66 -7.53 -3.52
N PRO A 229 -10.79 -7.04 -2.62
CA PRO A 229 -10.10 -7.89 -1.63
C PRO A 229 -11.06 -8.58 -0.66
N HIS A 230 -12.25 -8.01 -0.44
CA HIS A 230 -13.32 -8.55 0.39
C HIS A 230 -13.93 -9.86 -0.17
N SER A 231 -13.75 -10.15 -1.46
CA SER A 231 -14.24 -11.38 -2.11
C SER A 231 -13.17 -12.47 -2.23
N ALA A 232 -11.99 -12.28 -1.62
CA ALA A 232 -10.89 -13.23 -1.72
C ALA A 232 -11.23 -14.59 -1.09
N THR A 233 -10.91 -15.67 -1.79
CA THR A 233 -11.04 -17.05 -1.31
C THR A 233 -9.69 -17.73 -1.04
N SER A 234 -8.60 -17.01 -1.24
CA SER A 234 -7.21 -17.46 -1.02
C SER A 234 -6.38 -16.29 -0.51
N LEU A 235 -5.48 -16.54 0.44
CA LEU A 235 -4.54 -15.53 0.94
C LEU A 235 -3.49 -15.19 -0.12
N SER A 236 -3.10 -16.18 -0.92
CA SER A 236 -2.21 -15.98 -2.07
C SER A 236 -2.82 -15.01 -3.08
N TRP A 237 -4.11 -15.17 -3.38
CA TRP A 237 -4.84 -14.23 -4.24
C TRP A 237 -5.03 -12.87 -3.57
N PHE A 238 -5.40 -12.83 -2.29
CA PHE A 238 -5.60 -11.60 -1.52
C PHE A 238 -4.35 -10.73 -1.57
N TRP A 239 -3.19 -11.22 -1.14
CA TRP A 239 -1.95 -10.43 -1.16
C TRP A 239 -1.35 -10.29 -2.56
N GLY A 240 -1.50 -11.31 -3.39
CA GLY A 240 -0.88 -11.36 -4.71
C GLY A 240 -1.64 -10.60 -5.80
N LYS A 241 -2.91 -10.26 -5.61
CA LYS A 241 -3.74 -9.61 -6.65
C LYS A 241 -4.77 -8.64 -6.07
N GLY A 242 -5.41 -9.00 -4.96
CA GLY A 242 -6.53 -8.26 -4.38
C GLY A 242 -6.15 -7.01 -3.58
N TRP A 243 -5.08 -7.10 -2.81
CA TRP A 243 -4.54 -6.07 -1.93
C TRP A 243 -3.57 -5.15 -2.67
N HIS A 244 -3.42 -3.89 -2.27
CA HIS A 244 -2.75 -2.85 -3.06
C HIS A 244 -1.43 -3.31 -3.73
N GLN A 245 -1.31 -3.12 -5.05
CA GLN A 245 -0.15 -3.61 -5.81
C GLN A 245 0.99 -2.58 -5.95
N MET A 246 0.91 -1.43 -5.25
CA MET A 246 1.89 -0.33 -5.34
C MET A 246 3.31 -0.82 -5.01
N PHE A 247 3.55 -1.24 -3.77
CA PHE A 247 4.90 -1.60 -3.29
C PHE A 247 5.40 -3.00 -3.71
N ARG A 248 4.69 -3.68 -4.61
CA ARG A 248 5.04 -5.05 -4.99
C ARG A 248 6.44 -5.15 -5.58
N ARG A 249 6.82 -4.18 -6.42
CA ARG A 249 8.15 -4.17 -7.03
C ARG A 249 9.23 -4.04 -5.96
N ASP A 250 9.03 -3.15 -4.99
CA ASP A 250 9.97 -2.93 -3.89
C ASP A 250 10.17 -4.22 -3.09
N PHE A 251 9.08 -4.93 -2.77
CA PHE A 251 9.13 -6.19 -2.02
C PHE A 251 9.82 -7.32 -2.81
N LEU A 252 9.55 -7.43 -4.11
CA LEU A 252 10.21 -8.42 -4.95
C LEU A 252 11.70 -8.10 -5.15
N MET A 253 12.04 -6.84 -5.41
CA MET A 253 13.41 -6.43 -5.69
C MET A 253 14.29 -6.50 -4.45
N CYS A 254 13.80 -6.04 -3.30
CA CYS A 254 14.59 -5.98 -2.07
C CYS A 254 14.52 -7.27 -1.26
N GLY A 255 13.48 -8.09 -1.45
CA GLY A 255 13.23 -9.27 -0.63
C GLY A 255 13.12 -10.56 -1.45
N GLY A 256 12.13 -10.59 -2.36
CA GLY A 256 11.78 -11.82 -3.08
C GLY A 256 12.91 -12.41 -3.94
N TYR A 257 13.50 -11.61 -4.83
CA TYR A 257 14.57 -12.07 -5.71
C TYR A 257 15.87 -12.37 -4.96
N PRO A 258 16.33 -11.54 -4.01
CA PRO A 258 17.50 -11.88 -3.18
C PRO A 258 17.31 -13.19 -2.43
N ALA A 259 16.19 -13.38 -1.73
CA ALA A 259 15.94 -14.59 -0.95
C ALA A 259 15.85 -15.85 -1.84
N SER A 260 15.16 -15.76 -2.99
CA SER A 260 15.12 -16.85 -3.98
C SER A 260 16.52 -17.19 -4.51
N THR A 261 17.35 -16.17 -4.76
CA THR A 261 18.71 -16.35 -5.28
C THR A 261 19.63 -17.00 -4.26
N ILE A 262 19.52 -16.62 -2.97
CA ILE A 262 20.25 -17.24 -1.87
C ILE A 262 19.87 -18.72 -1.78
N ALA A 263 18.57 -19.03 -1.76
CA ALA A 263 18.10 -20.42 -1.72
C ALA A 263 18.66 -21.25 -2.88
N ARG A 264 18.68 -20.70 -4.10
CA ARG A 264 19.28 -21.35 -5.27
C ARG A 264 20.79 -21.59 -5.10
N LYS A 265 21.54 -20.59 -4.62
CA LYS A 265 22.99 -20.69 -4.40
C LYS A 265 23.35 -21.72 -3.32
N LEU A 266 22.46 -21.93 -2.36
CA LEU A 266 22.59 -22.95 -1.32
C LEU A 266 22.12 -24.35 -1.78
N GLY A 267 21.87 -24.55 -3.08
CA GLY A 267 21.44 -25.84 -3.63
C GLY A 267 19.94 -26.14 -3.50
N GLY A 268 19.13 -25.16 -3.07
CA GLY A 268 17.69 -25.31 -2.93
C GLY A 268 16.97 -25.46 -4.28
N GLY A 269 16.09 -26.46 -4.38
CA GLY A 269 15.22 -26.67 -5.54
C GLY A 269 14.20 -25.55 -5.76
N LEU A 270 13.40 -25.66 -6.83
CA LEU A 270 12.44 -24.62 -7.23
C LEU A 270 11.42 -24.28 -6.13
N THR A 271 10.96 -25.27 -5.37
CA THR A 271 10.01 -25.06 -4.26
C THR A 271 10.65 -24.24 -3.14
N ALA A 272 11.88 -24.57 -2.74
CA ALA A 272 12.61 -23.81 -1.73
C ALA A 272 12.82 -22.35 -2.17
N GLN A 273 13.18 -22.13 -3.43
CA GLN A 273 13.33 -20.78 -4.00
C GLN A 273 12.02 -19.99 -3.92
N LYS A 274 10.88 -20.59 -4.31
CA LYS A 274 9.56 -19.94 -4.23
C LYS A 274 9.16 -19.60 -2.79
N ILE A 275 9.38 -20.52 -1.85
CA ILE A 275 9.09 -20.29 -0.43
C ILE A 275 9.98 -19.17 0.11
N CYS A 276 11.29 -19.24 -0.09
CA CYS A 276 12.21 -18.19 0.35
C CYS A 276 11.87 -16.83 -0.28
N GLY A 277 11.50 -16.80 -1.56
CA GLY A 277 11.04 -15.58 -2.23
C GLY A 277 9.76 -15.00 -1.65
N LEU A 278 8.80 -15.87 -1.30
CA LEU A 278 7.56 -15.47 -0.61
C LEU A 278 7.88 -14.84 0.75
N PHE A 279 8.66 -15.52 1.59
CA PHE A 279 9.07 -15.01 2.90
C PHE A 279 9.91 -13.72 2.79
N GLY A 280 10.84 -13.65 1.84
CA GLY A 280 11.65 -12.45 1.61
C GLY A 280 10.80 -11.23 1.23
N SER A 281 9.76 -11.43 0.39
CA SER A 281 8.85 -10.35 0.01
C SER A 281 8.05 -9.83 1.21
N PHE A 282 7.50 -10.75 2.02
CA PHE A 282 6.75 -10.37 3.23
C PHE A 282 7.65 -9.81 4.33
N PHE A 283 8.90 -10.22 4.42
CA PHE A 283 9.88 -9.62 5.34
C PHE A 283 10.11 -8.14 5.01
N VAL A 284 10.34 -7.78 3.75
CA VAL A 284 10.49 -6.37 3.37
C VAL A 284 9.19 -5.59 3.60
N SER A 285 8.02 -6.21 3.33
CA SER A 285 6.73 -5.61 3.69
C SER A 285 6.58 -5.37 5.19
N ALA A 286 7.03 -6.31 6.02
CA ALA A 286 7.02 -6.21 7.47
C ALA A 286 7.91 -5.07 7.96
N VAL A 287 9.13 -4.96 7.41
CA VAL A 287 10.06 -3.86 7.69
C VAL A 287 9.46 -2.51 7.28
N LEU A 288 8.84 -2.40 6.09
CA LEU A 288 8.20 -1.16 5.65
C LEU A 288 7.14 -0.69 6.66
N HIS A 289 6.24 -1.57 7.08
CA HIS A 289 5.15 -1.14 7.95
C HIS A 289 5.63 -0.78 9.35
N GLU A 290 6.60 -1.51 9.90
CA GLU A 290 7.19 -1.17 11.18
C GLU A 290 8.01 0.13 11.11
N TYR A 291 8.76 0.32 10.02
CA TYR A 291 9.41 1.58 9.70
C TYR A 291 8.39 2.71 9.71
N VAL A 292 7.29 2.60 8.97
CA VAL A 292 6.27 3.65 8.92
C VAL A 292 5.72 3.98 10.31
N VAL A 293 5.39 2.97 11.13
CA VAL A 293 4.93 3.17 12.52
C VAL A 293 5.91 3.99 13.35
N HIS A 294 7.23 3.76 13.19
CA HIS A 294 8.25 4.51 13.92
C HIS A 294 8.28 6.01 13.56
N HIS A 295 7.96 6.37 12.32
CA HIS A 295 8.22 7.72 11.82
C HIS A 295 7.02 8.66 11.91
N PHE A 296 5.78 8.17 11.88
CA PHE A 296 4.61 9.05 12.06
C PHE A 296 4.08 9.09 13.49
N ALA A 297 4.66 8.27 14.36
CA ALA A 297 4.29 8.19 15.76
C ALA A 297 5.47 7.87 16.69
N PRO A 298 6.54 8.67 16.64
CA PRO A 298 7.58 8.58 17.65
C PRO A 298 6.98 9.02 18.99
N LYS A 299 7.05 8.14 20.01
CA LYS A 299 7.03 8.65 21.39
C LYS A 299 8.26 9.52 21.55
N SER A 300 8.11 10.67 22.21
CA SER A 300 9.24 11.54 22.51
C SER A 300 10.36 10.72 23.16
N HIS A 301 11.51 10.64 22.49
CA HIS A 301 12.66 9.86 22.93
C HIS A 301 13.93 10.69 22.76
N PRO A 302 14.89 10.64 23.71
CA PRO A 302 16.14 11.42 23.61
C PRO A 302 16.99 11.10 22.39
N SER A 303 16.80 9.91 21.80
CA SER A 303 17.44 9.49 20.55
C SER A 303 16.36 9.11 19.52
N PRO A 304 16.14 9.93 18.49
CA PRO A 304 15.08 9.69 17.51
C PRO A 304 15.36 8.51 16.57
N HIS A 305 16.57 7.95 16.60
CA HIS A 305 17.00 6.79 15.80
C HIS A 305 16.92 5.45 16.55
N VAL A 306 16.24 5.38 17.70
CA VAL A 306 15.98 4.11 18.38
C VAL A 306 14.71 3.47 17.83
N TYR A 307 14.90 2.44 17.01
CA TYR A 307 13.83 1.60 16.46
C TYR A 307 13.39 0.53 17.49
N PHE A 308 12.16 0.02 17.35
CA PHE A 308 11.58 -1.07 18.15
C PHE A 308 11.39 -0.82 19.66
N GLN A 309 10.77 0.30 20.05
CA GLN A 309 10.45 0.59 21.46
C GLN A 309 9.26 -0.23 22.00
N GLU A 310 8.43 -0.79 21.13
CA GLU A 310 7.27 -1.60 21.47
C GLU A 310 7.33 -2.92 20.70
N PHE A 311 6.52 -3.91 21.12
CA PHE A 311 6.38 -5.15 20.35
C PHE A 311 6.00 -4.82 18.89
N PRO A 312 6.77 -5.28 17.89
CA PRO A 312 6.59 -4.88 16.50
C PRO A 312 5.44 -5.67 15.86
N ALA A 313 4.22 -5.31 16.25
CA ALA A 313 3.01 -6.04 15.86
C ALA A 313 2.76 -5.97 14.34
N SER A 314 3.15 -4.88 13.69
CA SER A 314 3.10 -4.72 12.24
C SER A 314 4.06 -5.69 11.58
N PHE A 315 5.29 -5.74 12.07
CA PHE A 315 6.28 -6.69 11.58
C PHE A 315 5.77 -8.15 11.69
N ALA A 316 5.27 -8.53 12.88
CA ALA A 316 4.75 -9.87 13.14
C ALA A 316 3.54 -10.21 12.23
N TYR A 317 2.62 -9.26 12.04
CA TYR A 317 1.45 -9.44 11.18
C TYR A 317 1.83 -9.75 9.73
N PHE A 318 2.78 -9.03 9.14
CA PHE A 318 3.18 -9.31 7.76
C PHE A 318 4.02 -10.58 7.64
N LEU A 319 4.83 -10.92 8.64
CA LEU A 319 5.67 -12.11 8.61
C LEU A 319 4.87 -13.42 8.75
N ILE A 320 3.69 -13.40 9.37
CA ILE A 320 2.82 -14.59 9.48
C ILE A 320 1.99 -14.87 8.21
N GLN A 321 1.78 -13.88 7.35
CA GLN A 321 1.04 -14.05 6.08
C GLN A 321 1.55 -15.19 5.17
N PRO A 322 2.86 -15.34 4.91
CA PRO A 322 3.36 -16.45 4.09
C PRO A 322 3.04 -17.82 4.70
N VAL A 323 2.97 -17.94 6.03
CA VAL A 323 2.54 -19.17 6.71
C VAL A 323 1.07 -19.45 6.38
N GLY A 324 0.20 -18.45 6.49
CA GLY A 324 -1.21 -18.59 6.11
C GLY A 324 -1.40 -19.02 4.65
N ILE A 325 -0.58 -18.47 3.73
CA ILE A 325 -0.57 -18.86 2.32
C ILE A 325 -0.17 -20.34 2.16
N LEU A 326 0.87 -20.80 2.85
CA LEU A 326 1.32 -22.19 2.75
C LEU A 326 0.34 -23.19 3.38
N LEU A 327 -0.44 -22.76 4.37
CA LEU A 327 -1.46 -23.58 5.02
C LEU A 327 -2.78 -23.66 4.22
N GLU A 328 -3.03 -22.72 3.31
CA GLU A 328 -4.29 -22.64 2.56
C GLU A 328 -4.69 -23.96 1.86
N PRO A 329 -3.78 -24.75 1.24
CA PRO A 329 -4.18 -25.99 0.54
C PRO A 329 -4.60 -27.10 1.51
N TYR A 330 -4.18 -27.03 2.77
CA TYR A 330 -4.50 -28.03 3.80
C TYR A 330 -5.74 -27.66 4.60
N ILE A 331 -5.98 -26.36 4.82
CA ILE A 331 -7.08 -25.89 5.66
C ILE A 331 -8.35 -25.63 4.86
N ILE A 332 -8.27 -25.02 3.67
CA ILE A 332 -9.45 -24.67 2.88
C ILE A 332 -10.34 -25.88 2.57
N PRO A 333 -9.80 -27.07 2.21
CA PRO A 333 -10.62 -28.26 1.96
C PRO A 333 -11.42 -28.74 3.17
N LEU A 334 -10.98 -28.41 4.39
CA LEU A 334 -11.65 -28.79 5.64
C LEU A 334 -12.81 -27.86 6.00
N ILE A 335 -12.91 -26.69 5.36
CA ILE A 335 -13.97 -25.72 5.64
C ILE A 335 -15.15 -25.98 4.71
N PRO A 336 -16.36 -26.27 5.24
CA PRO A 336 -17.54 -26.49 4.41
C PRO A 336 -17.83 -25.31 3.48
N ARG A 337 -18.11 -25.59 2.20
CA ARG A 337 -18.45 -24.55 1.21
C ARG A 337 -19.64 -23.68 1.64
N LYS A 338 -20.63 -24.28 2.33
CA LYS A 338 -21.80 -23.55 2.87
C LYS A 338 -21.44 -22.51 3.94
N MET A 339 -20.28 -22.65 4.59
CA MET A 339 -19.75 -21.68 5.55
C MET A 339 -18.81 -20.65 4.90
N GLY A 340 -18.63 -20.70 3.58
CA GLY A 340 -17.77 -19.78 2.81
C GLY A 340 -16.45 -20.40 2.33
N GLY A 341 -16.08 -21.60 2.79
CA GLY A 341 -14.85 -22.28 2.37
C GLY A 341 -13.61 -21.40 2.51
N GLY A 342 -12.89 -21.17 1.42
CA GLY A 342 -11.70 -20.34 1.40
C GLY A 342 -11.93 -18.86 1.76
N TRP A 343 -13.13 -18.32 1.53
CA TRP A 343 -13.46 -16.95 1.95
C TRP A 343 -13.42 -16.82 3.48
N LEU A 344 -13.97 -17.80 4.19
CA LEU A 344 -13.95 -17.83 5.65
C LEU A 344 -12.52 -17.95 6.18
N TRP A 345 -11.68 -18.76 5.54
CA TRP A 345 -10.25 -18.85 5.88
C TRP A 345 -9.56 -17.48 5.78
N VAL A 346 -9.71 -16.79 4.65
CA VAL A 346 -9.11 -15.47 4.45
C VAL A 346 -9.60 -14.48 5.50
N LEU A 347 -10.92 -14.43 5.74
CA LEU A 347 -11.52 -13.52 6.71
C LEU A 347 -10.99 -13.77 8.13
N VAL A 348 -11.08 -15.01 8.61
CA VAL A 348 -10.68 -15.38 9.97
C VAL A 348 -9.18 -15.20 10.17
N PHE A 349 -8.35 -15.70 9.24
CA PHE A 349 -6.90 -15.56 9.34
C PHE A 349 -6.48 -14.09 9.38
N THR A 350 -7.05 -13.27 8.50
CA THR A 350 -6.74 -11.83 8.43
C THR A 350 -7.19 -11.10 9.69
N LEU A 351 -8.42 -11.30 10.17
CA LEU A 351 -8.94 -10.63 11.37
C LEU A 351 -8.15 -10.99 12.64
N LEU A 352 -7.83 -12.27 12.82
CA LEU A 352 -7.05 -12.73 13.97
C LEU A 352 -5.65 -12.13 13.96
N THR A 353 -4.95 -12.23 12.83
CA THR A 353 -3.56 -11.77 12.73
C THR A 353 -3.45 -10.23 12.70
N ALA A 354 -4.46 -9.51 12.17
CA ALA A 354 -4.44 -8.06 12.06
C ALA A 354 -4.78 -7.34 13.39
N THR A 355 -5.30 -8.03 14.40
CA THR A 355 -5.72 -7.37 15.65
C THR A 355 -4.54 -6.71 16.41
N PRO A 356 -3.39 -7.39 16.62
CA PRO A 356 -2.20 -6.74 17.18
C PRO A 356 -1.70 -5.57 16.32
N PHE A 357 -1.67 -5.75 15.00
CA PHE A 357 -1.28 -4.73 14.03
C PHE A 357 -2.15 -3.47 14.15
N ARG A 358 -3.47 -3.63 14.11
CA ARG A 358 -4.44 -2.57 14.35
C ARG A 358 -4.14 -1.83 15.64
N LYS A 359 -4.01 -2.55 16.77
CA LYS A 359 -3.76 -1.95 18.08
C LYS A 359 -2.49 -1.09 18.08
N GLN A 360 -1.44 -1.48 17.37
CA GLN A 360 -0.23 -0.67 17.23
C GLN A 360 -0.49 0.61 16.42
N TRP A 361 -1.31 0.55 15.37
CA TRP A 361 -1.57 1.67 14.45
C TRP A 361 -2.58 2.71 14.92
N ILE A 362 -3.51 2.33 15.81
CA ILE A 362 -4.62 3.21 16.24
C ILE A 362 -4.56 3.62 17.72
N ARG A 363 -3.51 3.24 18.45
CA ARG A 363 -3.27 3.69 19.83
C ARG A 363 -3.05 5.21 19.92
N ASP A 364 -3.02 5.73 21.14
CA ASP A 364 -2.65 7.12 21.41
C ASP A 364 -1.33 7.49 20.71
N PHE A 365 -1.23 8.72 20.21
CA PHE A 365 -0.10 9.27 19.45
C PHE A 365 0.09 8.63 18.07
N ARG A 366 -0.95 8.00 17.48
CA ARG A 366 -0.89 7.29 16.18
C ARG A 366 -1.83 7.87 15.12
N LEU A 367 -2.44 7.02 14.28
CA LEU A 367 -3.18 7.42 13.08
C LEU A 367 -4.46 8.20 13.38
N LEU A 368 -5.12 7.87 14.49
CA LEU A 368 -6.45 8.38 14.86
C LEU A 368 -6.42 9.44 15.95
N ASP A 369 -5.30 10.11 16.14
CA ASP A 369 -5.16 11.12 17.18
C ASP A 369 -5.89 12.43 16.81
N ASN A 370 -5.39 13.58 17.27
CA ASN A 370 -5.93 14.94 17.06
C ASN A 370 -5.91 15.44 15.60
N VAL A 371 -5.78 14.53 14.63
CA VAL A 371 -5.86 14.80 13.19
C VAL A 371 -7.31 15.05 12.75
N PHE A 372 -8.27 14.41 13.42
CA PHE A 372 -9.70 14.44 13.04
C PHE A 372 -10.53 15.25 14.02
N LYS A 373 -11.57 15.91 13.50
CA LYS A 373 -12.56 16.61 14.33
C LYS A 373 -13.31 15.63 15.25
N PRO A 374 -13.72 16.07 16.45
CA PRO A 374 -14.68 15.33 17.29
C PRO A 374 -15.92 14.91 16.50
N LEU A 375 -16.50 13.75 16.83
CA LEU A 375 -17.68 13.22 16.12
C LEU A 375 -18.90 14.14 16.22
N GLU A 376 -19.02 14.91 17.31
CA GLU A 376 -20.07 15.92 17.52
C GLU A 376 -20.04 17.07 16.49
N ASP A 377 -18.87 17.34 15.89
CA ASP A 377 -18.71 18.35 14.83
C ASP A 377 -19.05 17.79 13.44
N TRP A 378 -19.33 16.49 13.31
CA TRP A 378 -19.60 15.87 12.02
C TRP A 378 -21.05 16.07 11.61
N ASN A 379 -21.26 16.33 10.32
CA ASN A 379 -22.59 16.44 9.74
C ASN A 379 -22.67 15.61 8.44
N MET A 380 -23.82 15.64 7.77
CA MET A 380 -24.03 14.87 6.54
C MET A 380 -22.98 15.17 5.45
N TRP A 381 -22.47 16.40 5.38
CA TRP A 381 -21.44 16.76 4.39
C TRP A 381 -20.12 16.04 4.63
N THR A 382 -19.79 15.69 5.87
CA THR A 382 -18.59 14.90 6.21
C THR A 382 -18.56 13.53 5.51
N PHE A 383 -19.74 12.96 5.24
CA PHE A 383 -19.88 11.70 4.51
C PHE A 383 -19.86 11.88 2.99
N LEU A 384 -20.24 13.06 2.48
CA LEU A 384 -20.36 13.33 1.05
C LEU A 384 -19.10 13.95 0.45
N ILE A 385 -18.36 14.75 1.21
CA ILE A 385 -17.22 15.55 0.73
C ILE A 385 -15.92 15.03 1.37
N PRO A 386 -15.00 14.47 0.56
CA PRO A 386 -13.68 14.07 1.03
C PRO A 386 -12.92 15.21 1.71
N GLY A 387 -12.32 14.92 2.87
CA GLY A 387 -11.45 15.84 3.59
C GLY A 387 -12.15 16.69 4.66
N LEU A 388 -13.48 16.67 4.78
CA LEU A 388 -14.17 17.44 5.82
C LEU A 388 -14.01 16.87 7.25
N THR A 389 -13.49 15.65 7.38
CA THR A 389 -13.21 14.98 8.66
C THR A 389 -12.00 15.55 9.40
N TYR A 390 -11.07 16.22 8.70
CA TYR A 390 -9.83 16.74 9.28
C TYR A 390 -10.08 18.01 10.09
N ASP A 391 -9.38 18.14 11.22
CA ASP A 391 -9.33 19.42 11.95
C ASP A 391 -8.28 20.33 11.31
N LEU A 392 -8.75 21.34 10.57
CA LEU A 392 -7.89 22.31 9.88
C LEU A 392 -7.59 23.55 10.74
N ARG A 393 -8.01 23.57 12.01
CA ARG A 393 -7.67 24.66 12.94
C ARG A 393 -6.20 24.52 13.32
N PHE A 394 -5.38 25.41 12.77
CA PHE A 394 -3.93 25.50 13.03
C PHE A 394 -3.66 25.97 14.45
#